data_AF-A0A6H0CYS6-F1
#
_entry.id   AF-A0A6H0CYS6-F1
#
_cell.length_a   1.000
_cell.length_b   1.000
_cell.length_c   1.000
_cell.angle_alpha   90.00
_cell.angle_beta   90.00
_cell.angle_gamma   90.00
#
_symmetry.space_group_name_H-M   'P 1'
#
loop_
_entity.id
_entity.type
_entity.pdbx_description
1 polymer ?
#
loop_
_entity_poly.entity_id
_entity_poly.type
_entity_poly.pdbx_seq_one_letter_code
_entity_poly.pdbx_strand_id
1 'polypeptide(L)'
;MDAHDWCAGVQHTQRVAEALLQVKQPDPAQVRATLHGLGYIDERIHGLKQSGRATKFVIDLRDKGGRLCLDGTAHGELTEVDACVAPADGSFDIANIHRRL
;
A
#
# COMPACT_ATOMS: atom_id res chain seq x y z
N MET A 1 5.21 -15.17 -1.32
CA MET A 1 3.75 -15.26 -1.19
C MET A 1 3.34 -16.70 -1.37
N ASP A 2 2.56 -17.21 -0.43
CA ASP A 2 1.77 -18.41 -0.66
C ASP A 2 0.45 -18.05 -1.38
N ALA A 3 -0.42 -19.03 -1.59
CA ALA A 3 -1.70 -18.82 -2.26
C ALA A 3 -2.67 -17.92 -1.46
N HIS A 4 -2.56 -17.92 -0.13
CA HIS A 4 -3.39 -17.09 0.73
C HIS A 4 -2.96 -15.62 0.64
N ASP A 5 -1.66 -15.35 0.77
CA ASP A 5 -1.07 -14.02 0.56
C ASP A 5 -1.42 -13.48 -0.84
N TRP A 6 -1.49 -14.36 -1.84
CA TRP A 6 -1.84 -13.98 -3.21
C TRP A 6 -3.29 -13.53 -3.35
N CYS A 7 -4.25 -14.34 -2.89
CA CYS A 7 -5.65 -13.97 -2.94
C CYS A 7 -5.93 -12.69 -2.13
N ALA A 8 -5.35 -12.58 -0.93
CA ALA A 8 -5.45 -11.39 -0.11
C ALA A 8 -4.80 -10.17 -0.80
N GLY A 9 -3.62 -10.34 -1.38
CA GLY A 9 -2.91 -9.29 -2.12
C GLY A 9 -3.75 -8.69 -3.24
N VAL A 10 -4.35 -9.53 -4.09
CA VAL A 10 -5.22 -9.07 -5.20
C VAL A 10 -6.40 -8.25 -4.66
N GLN A 11 -7.07 -8.73 -3.61
CA GLN A 11 -8.23 -8.03 -3.03
C GLN A 11 -7.83 -6.68 -2.41
N HIS A 12 -6.73 -6.65 -1.67
CA HIS A 12 -6.22 -5.42 -1.06
C HIS A 12 -5.75 -4.40 -2.10
N THR A 13 -5.03 -4.85 -3.13
CA THR A 13 -4.62 -4.04 -4.28
C THR A 13 -5.81 -3.37 -4.94
N GLN A 14 -6.83 -4.14 -5.34
CA GLN A 14 -8.01 -3.60 -6.03
C GLN A 14 -8.74 -2.57 -5.15
N ARG A 15 -8.98 -2.91 -3.89
CA ARG A 15 -9.68 -2.03 -2.93
C ARG A 15 -8.96 -0.69 -2.74
N VAL A 16 -7.63 -0.70 -2.63
CA VAL A 16 -6.84 0.51 -2.44
C VAL A 16 -6.78 1.34 -3.73
N ALA A 17 -6.57 0.69 -4.87
CA ALA A 17 -6.54 1.36 -6.17
C ALA A 17 -7.87 2.06 -6.47
N GLU A 18 -9.00 1.38 -6.30
CA GLU A 18 -10.34 1.95 -6.54
C GLU A 18 -10.63 3.18 -5.67
N ALA A 19 -10.25 3.14 -4.40
CA ALA A 19 -10.48 4.26 -3.48
C ALA A 19 -9.61 5.48 -3.83
N LEU A 20 -8.32 5.25 -4.13
CA LEU A 20 -7.38 6.33 -4.43
C LEU A 20 -7.58 6.94 -5.83
N LEU A 21 -8.14 6.18 -6.78
CA LEU A 21 -8.58 6.72 -8.08
C LEU A 21 -9.64 7.82 -7.96
N GLN A 22 -10.40 7.87 -6.85
CA GLN A 22 -11.38 8.94 -6.61
C GLN A 22 -10.74 10.24 -6.08
N VAL A 23 -9.46 10.20 -5.71
CA VAL A 23 -8.73 11.34 -5.12
C VAL A 23 -8.04 12.13 -6.23
N LYS A 24 -8.69 13.18 -6.72
CA LYS A 24 -8.21 13.98 -7.87
C LYS A 24 -6.80 14.57 -7.69
N GLN A 25 -6.44 14.94 -6.47
CA GLN A 25 -5.13 15.53 -6.15
C GLN A 25 -4.57 14.81 -4.91
N PRO A 26 -3.95 13.63 -5.07
CA PRO A 26 -3.56 12.79 -3.95
C PRO A 26 -2.30 13.32 -3.27
N ASP A 27 -2.43 14.35 -2.44
CA ASP A 27 -1.36 14.74 -1.52
C ASP A 27 -1.22 13.73 -0.36
N PRO A 28 -0.11 13.73 0.40
CA PRO A 28 0.11 12.77 1.49
C PRO A 28 -1.00 12.74 2.56
N ALA A 29 -1.65 13.86 2.82
CA ALA A 29 -2.73 13.93 3.81
C ALA A 29 -4.02 13.30 3.26
N GLN A 30 -4.36 13.57 1.99
CA GLN A 30 -5.52 12.97 1.32
C GLN A 30 -5.35 11.46 1.13
N VAL A 31 -4.15 11.00 0.75
CA VAL A 31 -3.84 9.57 0.65
C VAL A 31 -3.98 8.91 2.02
N ARG A 32 -3.39 9.49 3.08
CA ARG A 32 -3.52 8.97 4.45
C ARG A 32 -4.99 8.89 4.88
N ALA A 33 -5.75 9.97 4.72
CA ALA A 33 -7.16 10.01 5.11
C ALA A 33 -7.99 8.95 4.36
N THR A 34 -7.72 8.74 3.08
CA THR A 34 -8.40 7.72 2.27
C THR A 34 -8.07 6.31 2.78
N LEU A 35 -6.79 6.02 3.05
CA LEU A 35 -6.36 4.74 3.61
C LEU A 35 -6.94 4.48 5.01
N HIS A 36 -7.02 5.52 5.85
CA HIS A 36 -7.71 5.44 7.15
C HIS A 36 -9.20 5.14 6.99
N GLY A 37 -9.87 5.73 5.99
CA GLY A 37 -11.26 5.42 5.66
C GLY A 37 -11.48 3.96 5.25
N LEU A 38 -10.44 3.28 4.76
CA LEU A 38 -10.45 1.84 4.48
C LEU A 38 -10.08 0.98 5.72
N GLY A 39 -9.73 1.60 6.84
CA GLY A 39 -9.37 0.92 8.09
C GLY A 39 -7.89 0.54 8.20
N TYR A 40 -7.01 1.07 7.34
CA TYR A 40 -5.57 0.98 7.58
C TYR A 40 -5.17 2.02 8.62
N ILE A 41 -4.56 1.58 9.72
CA ILE A 41 -4.07 2.45 10.80
C ILE A 41 -2.70 3.03 10.46
N ASP A 42 -2.30 4.11 11.14
CA ASP A 42 -1.04 4.83 10.91
C ASP A 42 0.18 3.91 10.94
N GLU A 43 0.20 2.94 11.86
CA GLU A 43 1.31 1.98 12.02
C GLU A 43 1.51 1.08 10.81
N ARG A 44 0.49 0.93 9.95
CA ARG A 44 0.56 0.14 8.72
C ARG A 44 0.85 0.99 7.49
N ILE A 45 0.81 2.32 7.59
CA ILE A 45 0.98 3.21 6.43
C ILE A 45 2.37 3.83 6.48
N HIS A 46 3.19 3.50 5.50
CA HIS A 46 4.58 3.91 5.44
C HIS A 46 4.89 4.66 4.15
N GLY A 47 6.01 5.39 4.15
CA GLY A 47 6.59 5.93 2.90
C GLY A 47 5.76 6.99 2.20
N LEU A 48 4.76 7.59 2.86
CA LEU A 48 3.95 8.68 2.32
C LEU A 48 4.83 9.85 1.88
N LYS A 49 5.12 9.92 0.58
CA LYS A 49 6.02 10.91 0.00
C LYS A 49 5.48 11.40 -1.33
N GLN A 50 5.30 12.70 -1.43
CA GLN A 50 4.89 13.36 -2.66
C GLN A 50 6.10 13.60 -3.57
N SER A 51 5.92 13.35 -4.87
CA SER A 51 6.86 13.67 -5.93
C SER A 51 6.06 14.24 -7.11
N GLY A 52 6.09 15.56 -7.27
CA GLY A 52 5.24 16.25 -8.24
C GLY A 52 3.76 16.08 -7.89
N ARG A 53 2.97 15.49 -8.80
CA ARG A 53 1.54 15.20 -8.59
C ARG A 53 1.26 13.80 -8.05
N ALA A 54 2.30 12.97 -7.92
CA ALA A 54 2.18 11.61 -7.41
C ALA A 54 2.49 11.57 -5.91
N THR A 55 1.77 10.74 -5.16
CA THR A 55 2.14 10.35 -3.80
C THR A 55 2.40 8.86 -3.75
N LYS A 56 3.60 8.51 -3.31
CA LYS A 56 4.00 7.13 -3.02
C LYS A 56 3.58 6.74 -1.62
N PHE A 57 3.26 5.47 -1.43
CA PHE A 57 2.92 4.90 -0.13
C PHE A 57 3.21 3.39 -0.12
N VAL A 58 3.38 2.84 1.07
CA VAL A 58 3.51 1.39 1.29
C VAL A 58 2.58 1.00 2.43
N ILE A 59 1.88 -0.12 2.30
CA ILE A 59 0.99 -0.65 3.35
C ILE A 59 1.56 -1.96 3.89
N ASP A 60 1.83 -2.01 5.20
CA ASP A 60 2.16 -3.25 5.91
C ASP A 60 0.88 -4.06 6.14
N LEU A 61 0.75 -5.19 5.43
CA LEU A 61 -0.37 -6.14 5.56
C LEU A 61 0.05 -7.43 6.26
N ARG A 62 1.19 -7.45 6.95
CA ARG A 62 1.59 -8.59 7.75
C ARG A 62 0.57 -8.79 8.88
N ASP A 63 -0.09 -9.95 8.84
CA ASP A 63 -0.98 -10.41 9.90
C ASP A 63 -0.62 -11.84 10.26
N LYS A 64 -0.56 -12.17 11.55
CA LYS A 64 -0.31 -13.53 12.08
C LYS A 64 0.86 -14.28 11.42
N GLY A 65 1.97 -13.59 11.14
CA GLY A 65 3.15 -14.18 10.48
C GLY A 65 3.11 -14.16 8.95
N GLY A 66 2.12 -13.50 8.35
CA GLY A 66 2.06 -13.20 6.93
C GLY A 66 3.19 -12.26 6.49
N ARG A 67 3.41 -12.18 5.17
CA ARG A 67 4.50 -11.38 4.56
C ARG A 67 4.02 -10.34 3.57
N LEU A 68 2.71 -10.20 3.44
CA LEU A 68 2.11 -9.33 2.44
C LEU A 68 2.34 -7.85 2.78
N CYS A 69 2.65 -7.06 1.77
CA CYS A 69 2.55 -5.62 1.79
C CYS A 69 1.97 -5.13 0.45
N LEU A 70 1.58 -3.86 0.38
CA LEU A 70 1.31 -3.18 -0.89
C LEU A 70 2.32 -2.06 -1.11
N ASP A 71 2.79 -1.88 -2.32
CA ASP A 71 3.53 -0.69 -2.77
C ASP A 71 2.67 0.04 -3.78
N GLY A 72 2.44 1.34 -3.59
CA GLY A 72 1.51 2.09 -4.41
C GLY A 72 1.94 3.51 -4.71
N THR A 73 1.46 3.99 -5.85
CA THR A 73 1.61 5.37 -6.31
C THR A 73 0.25 5.90 -6.75
N ALA A 74 -0.25 6.92 -6.04
CA ALA A 74 -1.48 7.62 -6.41
C ALA A 74 -1.14 8.89 -7.22
N HIS A 75 -1.74 9.03 -8.41
CA HIS A 75 -1.53 10.17 -9.32
C HIS A 75 -2.87 10.70 -9.88
N GLY A 76 -3.96 10.59 -9.11
CA GLY A 76 -5.29 11.08 -9.47
C GLY A 76 -5.94 10.25 -10.57
N GLU A 77 -5.63 10.55 -11.83
CA GLU A 77 -6.17 9.85 -13.01
C GLU A 77 -5.57 8.46 -13.20
N LEU A 78 -4.46 8.17 -12.52
CA LEU A 78 -3.81 6.87 -12.48
C LEU A 78 -3.47 6.54 -11.03
N THR A 79 -3.75 5.31 -10.62
CA THR A 79 -3.24 4.75 -9.36
C THR A 79 -2.72 3.35 -9.65
N GLU A 80 -1.45 3.14 -9.32
CA GLU A 80 -0.77 1.86 -9.45
C GLU A 80 -0.56 1.31 -8.04
N VAL A 81 -0.97 0.06 -7.81
CA VAL A 81 -0.80 -0.62 -6.52
C VAL A 81 -0.46 -2.07 -6.80
N ASP A 82 0.65 -2.54 -6.25
CA ASP A 82 1.12 -3.91 -6.43
C ASP A 82 1.39 -4.58 -5.09
N ALA A 83 1.17 -5.89 -5.04
CA ALA A 83 1.56 -6.68 -3.89
C ALA A 83 3.09 -6.79 -3.81
N CYS A 84 3.62 -6.61 -2.61
CA CYS A 84 5.02 -6.84 -2.28
C CYS A 84 5.14 -7.85 -1.13
N VAL A 85 6.37 -8.31 -0.89
CA VAL A 85 6.72 -9.24 0.19
C VAL A 85 7.68 -8.57 1.14
N ALA A 86 7.33 -8.50 2.41
CA ALA A 86 8.19 -8.05 3.50
C ALA A 86 8.63 -9.23 4.39
N PRO A 87 9.74 -9.13 5.12
CA PRO A 87 10.08 -10.09 6.18
C PRO A 87 8.93 -10.24 7.19
N ALA A 88 8.59 -11.48 7.55
CA ALA A 88 7.49 -11.78 8.47
C ALA A 88 7.75 -11.19 9.87
N ASP A 89 9.00 -11.26 10.31
CA ASP A 89 9.44 -10.88 11.65
C ASP A 89 10.19 -9.54 11.64
N GLY A 90 10.19 -8.89 12.80
CA GLY A 90 10.88 -7.61 13.02
C GLY A 90 10.11 -6.39 12.53
N SER A 91 10.72 -5.22 12.73
CA SER A 91 10.16 -3.93 12.31
C SER A 91 9.98 -3.88 10.80
N PHE A 92 8.89 -3.26 10.35
CA PHE A 92 8.67 -3.03 8.93
C PHE A 92 9.71 -2.03 8.38
N ASP A 93 10.37 -2.40 7.29
CA ASP A 93 11.32 -1.53 6.60
C ASP A 93 11.10 -1.63 5.08
N ILE A 94 10.78 -0.48 4.47
CA ILE A 94 10.57 -0.36 3.02
C ILE A 94 11.83 -0.75 2.23
N ALA A 95 13.02 -0.61 2.80
CA ALA A 95 14.25 -1.02 2.13
C ALA A 95 14.33 -2.55 1.91
N ASN A 96 13.60 -3.33 2.71
CA ASN A 96 13.66 -4.78 2.72
C ASN A 96 12.45 -5.46 2.04
N ILE A 97 11.59 -4.71 1.35
CA ILE A 97 10.47 -5.31 0.61
C ILE A 97 10.89 -5.80 -0.77
N HIS A 98 10.32 -6.92 -1.19
CA HIS A 98 10.48 -7.48 -2.53
C HIS A 98 9.23 -7.21 -3.36
N ARG A 99 9.42 -6.44 -4.43
CA ARG A 99 8.38 -6.13 -5.43
C ARG A 99 8.37 -7.24 -6.48
N ARG A 100 7.20 -7.61 -6.99
CA ARG A 100 7.16 -8.34 -8.26
C ARG A 100 7.51 -7.34 -9.37
N LEU A 101 8.44 -7.74 -10.23
CA LEU A 101 8.70 -7.08 -11.51
C LEU A 101 7.63 -7.49 -12.52
#